data_AF-A0A920GAB0-F1
#
_entry.id   AF-A0A920GAB0-F1
#
_cell.length_a   1.000
_cell.length_b   1.000
_cell.length_c   1.000
_cell.angle_alpha   90.00
_cell.angle_beta   90.00
_cell.angle_gamma   90.00
#
_symmetry.space_group_name_H-M   'P 1'
#
loop_
_entity.id
_entity.type
_entity.pdbx_description
1 polymer ?
#
loop_
_entity_poly.entity_id
_entity_poly.type
_entity_poly.pdbx_seq_one_letter_code
_entity_poly.pdbx_strand_id
1 'polypeptide(L)'
;MTKTNISEDKIKFYNLHKSFFSDLDNTSCEVFDNKVIIFENSNENADPASVELELKKDDIYSIYYWDGYSLADTYQTKDYSSAMKHYKKYAKKLAKNLRRY
;
A
#
# COMPACT_ATOMS: atom_id res chain seq x y z
N MET A 1 -26.38 1.11 -2.45
CA MET A 1 -25.00 1.35 -2.02
C MET A 1 -24.14 0.27 -2.61
N THR A 2 -23.35 0.59 -3.62
CA THR A 2 -22.39 -0.35 -4.22
C THR A 2 -21.28 -0.54 -3.20
N LYS A 3 -21.12 -1.77 -2.67
CA LYS A 3 -19.98 -2.12 -1.81
C LYS A 3 -18.73 -1.85 -2.64
N THR A 4 -17.95 -0.82 -2.29
CA THR A 4 -16.70 -0.56 -3.01
C THR A 4 -15.74 -1.70 -2.64
N ASN A 5 -15.51 -2.61 -3.58
CA ASN A 5 -14.64 -3.76 -3.35
C ASN A 5 -13.26 -3.43 -3.93
N ILE A 6 -12.25 -3.31 -3.07
CA ILE A 6 -10.88 -2.97 -3.47
C ILE A 6 -10.32 -4.03 -4.43
N SER A 7 -10.78 -5.28 -4.33
CA SER A 7 -10.36 -6.36 -5.25
C SER A 7 -10.82 -6.16 -6.70
N GLU A 8 -11.85 -5.34 -6.96
CA GLU A 8 -12.25 -5.01 -8.34
C GLU A 8 -11.11 -4.28 -9.08
N ASP A 9 -10.29 -3.54 -8.33
CA ASP A 9 -9.16 -2.78 -8.84
C ASP A 9 -7.81 -3.51 -8.69
N LYS A 10 -7.82 -4.83 -8.44
CA LYS A 10 -6.59 -5.66 -8.27
C LYS A 10 -5.55 -5.45 -9.37
N ILE A 11 -5.98 -5.34 -10.63
CA ILE A 11 -5.08 -5.14 -11.77
C ILE A 11 -4.35 -3.81 -11.65
N LYS A 12 -5.01 -2.74 -11.18
CA LYS A 12 -4.39 -1.43 -10.97
C LYS A 12 -3.31 -1.50 -9.90
N PHE A 13 -3.56 -2.22 -8.81
CA PHE A 13 -2.58 -2.38 -7.73
C PHE A 13 -1.36 -3.17 -8.17
N TYR A 14 -1.54 -4.30 -8.87
CA TYR A 14 -0.41 -5.06 -9.42
C TYR A 14 0.40 -4.27 -10.45
N ASN A 15 -0.26 -3.49 -11.31
CA ASN A 15 0.43 -2.63 -12.26
C ASN A 15 1.21 -1.50 -11.56
N LEU A 16 0.65 -0.94 -10.47
CA LEU A 16 1.34 0.05 -9.65
C LEU A 16 2.57 -0.56 -8.98
N HIS A 17 2.46 -1.76 -8.41
CA HIS A 17 3.58 -2.49 -7.82
C HIS A 17 4.68 -2.72 -8.87
N LYS A 18 4.35 -3.32 -10.02
CA LYS A 18 5.32 -3.50 -11.13
C LYS A 18 5.96 -2.19 -11.59
N SER A 19 5.20 -1.09 -11.63
CA SER A 19 5.71 0.21 -12.06
C SER A 19 6.70 0.84 -11.08
N PHE A 20 6.59 0.56 -9.77
CA PHE A 20 7.41 1.22 -8.75
C PHE A 20 8.46 0.32 -8.11
N PHE A 21 8.31 -0.99 -8.21
CA PHE A 21 9.12 -1.99 -7.50
C PHE A 21 9.69 -3.06 -8.43
N SER A 22 9.69 -2.87 -9.76
CA SER A 22 10.18 -3.86 -10.73
C SER A 22 11.66 -4.24 -10.58
N ASP A 23 12.44 -3.39 -9.95
CA ASP A 23 13.86 -3.55 -9.63
C ASP A 23 14.11 -3.98 -8.18
N LEU A 24 13.04 -4.29 -7.41
CA LEU A 24 13.11 -4.72 -6.02
C LEU A 24 12.52 -6.14 -5.88
N ASP A 25 13.40 -7.14 -5.85
CA ASP A 25 13.03 -8.56 -5.80
C ASP A 25 12.43 -9.01 -4.46
N ASN A 26 12.67 -8.23 -3.40
CA ASN A 26 12.22 -8.49 -2.03
C ASN A 26 10.92 -7.76 -1.69
N THR A 27 10.03 -7.50 -2.66
CA THR A 27 8.75 -6.85 -2.37
C THR A 27 7.58 -7.64 -2.93
N SER A 28 6.45 -7.59 -2.22
CA SER A 28 5.25 -8.30 -2.61
C SER A 28 4.03 -7.39 -2.51
N CYS A 29 3.01 -7.68 -3.31
CA CYS A 29 1.74 -6.97 -3.32
C CYS A 29 0.61 -7.98 -3.13
N GLU A 30 -0.18 -7.79 -2.08
CA GLU A 30 -1.33 -8.62 -1.76
C GLU A 30 -2.59 -7.77 -1.79
N VAL A 31 -3.61 -8.28 -2.50
CA VAL A 31 -4.91 -7.61 -2.66
C VAL A 31 -5.98 -8.54 -2.09
N PHE A 32 -6.73 -8.03 -1.12
CA PHE A 32 -7.88 -8.64 -0.48
C PHE A 32 -9.15 -7.85 -0.85
N ASP A 33 -10.32 -8.33 -0.44
CA ASP A 33 -11.61 -7.69 -0.75
C ASP A 33 -11.68 -6.23 -0.25
N ASN A 34 -11.16 -5.97 0.95
CA ASN A 34 -11.26 -4.66 1.60
C ASN A 34 -9.90 -4.02 1.89
N LYS A 35 -8.81 -4.61 1.40
CA LYS A 35 -7.45 -4.17 1.74
C LYS A 35 -6.49 -4.47 0.61
N VAL A 36 -5.50 -3.61 0.44
CA VAL A 36 -4.32 -3.89 -0.36
C VAL A 36 -3.09 -3.51 0.44
N ILE A 37 -2.06 -4.34 0.38
CA ILE A 37 -0.78 -4.11 1.03
C ILE A 37 0.37 -4.36 0.06
N ILE A 38 1.37 -3.49 0.10
CA ILE A 38 2.69 -3.73 -0.46
C ILE A 38 3.65 -3.76 0.71
N PHE A 39 4.47 -4.80 0.80
CA PHE A 39 5.42 -4.96 1.89
C PHE A 39 6.74 -5.53 1.38
N GLU A 40 7.79 -5.25 2.13
CA GLU A 40 9.10 -5.86 1.97
C GLU A 40 9.06 -7.30 2.53
N ASN A 41 9.50 -8.27 1.73
CA ASN A 41 9.52 -9.69 2.02
C ASN A 41 10.94 -10.18 2.38
N SER A 42 11.71 -9.32 3.03
CA SER A 42 13.04 -9.64 3.55
C SER A 42 12.87 -10.50 4.81
N ASN A 43 13.34 -11.76 4.77
CA ASN A 43 13.31 -12.68 5.93
C ASN A 43 14.09 -12.18 7.17
N GLU A 44 14.72 -11.01 7.09
CA GLU A 44 15.51 -10.39 8.16
C GLU A 44 14.69 -9.45 9.05
N ASN A 45 13.54 -8.95 8.58
CA ASN A 45 12.75 -7.93 9.29
C ASN A 45 11.49 -8.54 9.92
N ALA A 46 11.40 -8.51 11.26
CA ALA A 46 10.21 -8.94 12.00
C ALA A 46 9.01 -7.99 11.81
N ASP A 47 9.26 -6.75 11.39
CA ASP A 47 8.25 -5.72 11.12
C ASP A 47 8.60 -4.96 9.82
N PRO A 48 8.36 -5.57 8.64
CA PRO A 48 8.87 -5.07 7.38
C PRO A 48 8.20 -3.76 6.94
N ALA A 49 8.96 -2.95 6.21
CA ALA A 49 8.47 -1.72 5.62
C ALA A 49 7.28 -2.00 4.69
N SER A 50 6.20 -1.23 4.83
CA SER A 50 4.95 -1.51 4.13
C SER A 50 4.11 -0.27 3.86
N VAL A 51 3.23 -0.40 2.87
CA VAL A 51 2.15 0.55 2.60
C VAL A 51 0.85 -0.21 2.43
N GLU A 52 -0.18 0.24 3.11
CA GLU A 52 -1.47 -0.41 3.17
C GLU A 52 -2.58 0.59 2.84
N LEU A 53 -3.61 0.14 2.12
CA LEU A 53 -4.88 0.82 1.98
C LEU A 53 -5.99 -0.14 2.40
N GLU A 54 -6.80 0.27 3.37
CA GLU A 54 -7.89 -0.53 3.95
C GLU A 54 -9.19 0.27 3.91
N LEU A 55 -10.28 -0.38 3.48
CA LEU A 55 -11.64 0.15 3.60
C LEU A 55 -12.26 -0.28 4.93
N LYS A 56 -12.47 0.67 5.83
CA LYS A 56 -13.11 0.44 7.14
C LYS A 56 -14.64 0.42 7.04
N LYS A 57 -15.29 -0.10 8.08
CA LYS A 57 -16.75 -0.29 8.15
C LYS A 57 -17.59 0.98 7.93
N ASP A 58 -17.01 2.17 8.14
CA ASP A 58 -17.67 3.47 7.99
C ASP A 58 -17.49 4.10 6.59
N ASP A 59 -17.14 3.28 5.58
CA ASP A 59 -16.76 3.72 4.23
C ASP A 59 -15.57 4.72 4.23
N ILE A 60 -14.67 4.56 5.20
CA ILE A 60 -13.45 5.37 5.34
C ILE A 60 -12.27 4.54 4.83
N TYR A 61 -11.60 5.06 3.81
CA TYR A 61 -10.32 4.56 3.35
C TYR A 61 -9.23 5.04 4.30
N SER A 62 -8.53 4.09 4.92
CA SER A 62 -7.36 4.35 5.74
C SER A 62 -6.13 3.89 4.97
N ILE A 63 -5.15 4.78 4.82
CA ILE A 63 -3.87 4.47 4.20
C ILE A 63 -2.79 4.57 5.27
N TYR A 64 -2.05 3.49 5.44
CA TYR A 64 -0.96 3.37 6.38
C TYR A 64 0.37 3.26 5.63
N TYR A 65 1.39 3.93 6.14
CA TYR A 65 2.74 3.81 5.68
C TYR A 65 3.63 3.50 6.87
N TRP A 66 4.51 2.53 6.70
CA TRP A 66 5.51 2.10 7.67
C TRP A 66 6.85 1.92 6.96
N ASP A 67 7.92 2.47 7.50
CA ASP A 67 9.26 2.36 6.91
C ASP A 67 10.09 1.18 7.42
N GLY A 68 9.56 0.36 8.34
CA GLY A 68 10.30 -0.74 8.95
C GLY A 68 11.17 -0.34 10.15
N TYR A 69 11.15 0.94 10.54
CA TYR A 69 12.01 1.45 11.61
C TYR A 69 11.26 2.34 12.61
N SER A 70 10.88 3.55 12.21
CA SER A 70 10.34 4.56 13.13
C SER A 70 9.35 5.51 12.49
N LEU A 71 9.29 5.55 11.16
CA LEU A 71 8.43 6.47 10.45
C LEU A 71 7.13 5.77 10.07
N ALA A 72 6.08 6.15 10.78
CA ALA A 72 4.71 5.78 10.46
C ALA A 72 3.93 7.02 10.01
N ASP A 73 3.25 6.95 8.87
CA ASP A 73 2.29 7.95 8.43
C ASP A 73 0.91 7.30 8.27
N THR A 74 -0.15 8.04 8.59
CA THR A 74 -1.52 7.61 8.34
C THR A 74 -2.31 8.72 7.65
N TYR A 75 -3.14 8.35 6.68
CA TYR A 75 -4.06 9.24 6.01
C TYR A 75 -5.45 8.60 5.93
N GLN A 76 -6.50 9.38 6.15
CA GLN A 76 -7.88 8.88 6.09
C GLN A 76 -8.72 9.77 5.19
N THR A 77 -9.59 9.17 4.39
CA THR A 77 -10.53 9.88 3.54
C THR A 77 -11.74 9.02 3.22
N LYS A 78 -12.87 9.66 2.89
CA LYS A 78 -14.06 8.99 2.34
C LYS A 78 -14.04 8.93 0.80
N ASP A 79 -13.17 9.71 0.16
CA ASP A 79 -13.07 9.75 -1.30
C ASP A 79 -12.03 8.75 -1.81
N TYR A 80 -12.47 7.79 -2.61
CA TYR A 80 -11.60 6.75 -3.17
C TYR A 80 -10.49 7.33 -4.07
N SER A 81 -10.79 8.39 -4.83
CA SER A 81 -9.79 9.03 -5.70
C SER A 81 -8.63 9.64 -4.89
N SER A 82 -8.97 10.31 -3.79
CA SER A 82 -8.01 10.86 -2.83
C SER A 82 -7.22 9.76 -2.11
N ALA A 83 -7.89 8.65 -1.76
CA ALA A 83 -7.26 7.49 -1.16
C ALA A 83 -6.20 6.90 -2.10
N MET A 84 -6.56 6.67 -3.36
CA MET A 84 -5.66 6.12 -4.37
C MET A 84 -4.47 7.05 -4.68
N LYS A 85 -4.70 8.37 -4.71
CA LYS A 85 -3.61 9.36 -4.85
C LYS A 85 -2.61 9.28 -3.68
N HIS A 86 -3.10 9.19 -2.45
CA HIS A 86 -2.24 9.08 -1.26
C HIS A 86 -1.52 7.74 -1.20
N TYR A 87 -2.22 6.64 -1.48
CA TYR A 87 -1.63 5.31 -1.59
C TYR A 87 -0.49 5.28 -2.61
N LYS A 88 -0.70 5.83 -3.82
CA LYS A 88 0.35 5.94 -4.84
C LYS A 88 1.55 6.77 -4.36
N LYS A 89 1.30 7.86 -3.63
CA LYS A 89 2.35 8.70 -3.04
C LYS A 89 3.18 7.92 -2.02
N TYR A 90 2.53 7.18 -1.13
CA TYR A 90 3.20 6.36 -0.11
C TYR A 90 3.92 5.15 -0.70
N ALA A 91 3.34 4.46 -1.69
CA ALA A 91 4.02 3.39 -2.42
C ALA A 91 5.29 3.89 -3.11
N LYS A 92 5.24 5.07 -3.74
CA LYS A 92 6.44 5.70 -4.33
C LYS A 92 7.47 6.10 -3.26
N LYS A 93 7.02 6.52 -2.07
CA LYS A 93 7.89 6.82 -0.92
C LYS A 93 8.59 5.54 -0.42
N LEU A 94 7.83 4.47 -0.22
CA LEU A 94 8.35 3.15 0.18
C LEU A 94 9.39 2.65 -0.80
N ALA A 95 9.08 2.62 -2.09
CA ALA A 95 10.01 2.15 -3.12
C ALA A 95 11.29 2.99 -3.20
N LYS A 96 11.26 4.28 -2.86
CA LYS A 96 12.47 5.11 -2.77
C LYS A 96 13.30 4.79 -1.54
N ASN A 97 12.65 4.48 -0.42
CA ASN A 97 13.33 4.13 0.81
C ASN A 97 13.99 2.75 0.69
N LEU A 98 13.30 1.75 0.16
CA LEU A 98 13.84 0.41 -0.10
C LEU A 98 14.98 0.35 -1.12
N ARG A 99 15.18 1.40 -1.93
CA ARG A 99 16.35 1.49 -2.84
C ARG A 99 17.57 2.16 -2.22
N ARG A 100 17.36 2.90 -1.13
CA ARG A 100 18.43 3.66 -0.46
C ARG A 100 19.21 2.81 0.53
N TYR A 101 18.56 1.76 1.03
CA TYR A 101 19.11 0.76 1.94
C TYR A 101 19.18 -0.56 1.18
#